data_AF-A0A914C731-F1
#
_entry.id   AF-A0A914C731-F1
#
_cell.length_a   1.000
_cell.length_b   1.000
_cell.length_c   1.000
_cell.angle_alpha   90.00
_cell.angle_beta   90.00
_cell.angle_gamma   90.00
#
_symmetry.space_group_name_H-M   'P 1'
#
loop_
_entity.id
_entity.type
_entity.pdbx_description
1 polymer ?
#
loop_
_entity_poly.entity_id
_entity_poly.type
_entity_poly.pdbx_seq_one_letter_code
_entity_poly.pdbx_strand_id
1 'polypeptide(L)'
;MVGILICCILMGTGFLLMNKDSAKIIQHNGTDGFNTTISNYGACQKYSNCDYCVTDPNCGFCALESDKMKQGYCLPVNTDNPDTRSTTGYCSNATSSDTDTTHHINGIEYEWAGTYCYTKYTMFPIIVAVLFIFCYAIGSYFLYAGLTFVGLLIFIFFIPETKGLNLDEIEMLFMSKKDQRRMSMLRRNTFSNEKEKHQYDSSTLEDD
;
A
#
# COMPACT_ATOMS: atom_id res chain seq x y z
N MET A 1 -13.44 1.39 -14.13
CA MET A 1 -13.01 0.48 -15.22
C MET A 1 -11.90 1.09 -16.06
N VAL A 2 -12.10 2.28 -16.68
CA VAL A 2 -11.08 2.94 -17.51
C VAL A 2 -9.75 3.21 -16.77
N GLY A 3 -9.80 3.65 -15.51
CA GLY A 3 -8.58 3.91 -14.72
C GLY A 3 -7.71 2.66 -14.50
N ILE A 4 -8.33 1.50 -14.25
CA ILE A 4 -7.62 0.23 -14.08
C ILE A 4 -6.93 -0.17 -15.39
N LEU A 5 -7.62 -0.04 -16.52
CA LEU A 5 -7.06 -0.34 -17.84
C LEU A 5 -5.82 0.51 -18.13
N ILE A 6 -5.88 1.82 -17.84
CA ILE A 6 -4.74 2.73 -18.02
C ILE A 6 -3.57 2.32 -17.11
N CYS A 7 -3.83 1.99 -15.83
CA CYS A 7 -2.79 1.54 -14.92
C CYS A 7 -2.15 0.21 -15.36
N CYS A 8 -2.95 -0.74 -15.85
CA CYS A 8 -2.43 -2.01 -16.38
C CYS A 8 -1.53 -1.79 -17.60
N ILE A 9 -1.92 -0.88 -18.51
CA ILE A 9 -1.09 -0.51 -19.67
C ILE A 9 0.22 0.14 -19.19
N LEU A 10 0.15 1.10 -18.26
CA LEU A 10 1.35 1.77 -17.73
C LEU A 10 2.31 0.78 -17.05
N MET A 11 1.82 -0.13 -16.21
CA MET A 11 2.65 -1.17 -15.61
C MET A 11 3.27 -2.09 -16.68
N GLY A 12 2.49 -2.54 -17.66
CA GLY A 12 2.99 -3.37 -18.77
C GLY A 12 4.07 -2.65 -19.59
N THR A 13 3.88 -1.38 -19.90
CA THR A 13 4.90 -0.57 -20.58
C THR A 13 6.16 -0.38 -19.74
N GLY A 14 6.02 -0.28 -18.41
CA GLY A 14 7.15 -0.20 -17.48
C GLY A 14 8.05 -1.42 -17.56
N PHE A 15 7.48 -2.62 -17.50
CA PHE A 15 8.26 -3.86 -17.61
C PHE A 15 8.95 -4.01 -18.97
N LEU A 16 8.27 -3.64 -20.06
CA LEU A 16 8.88 -3.67 -21.40
C LEU A 16 10.06 -2.70 -21.51
N LEU A 17 9.95 -1.51 -20.92
CA LEU A 17 11.05 -0.54 -20.89
C LEU A 17 12.21 -1.04 -20.04
N MET A 18 11.93 -1.68 -18.90
CA MET A 18 12.97 -2.29 -18.06
C MET A 18 13.76 -3.35 -18.82
N ASN A 19 13.08 -4.24 -19.56
CA ASN A 19 13.77 -5.27 -20.35
C ASN A 19 14.60 -4.65 -21.49
N LYS A 20 14.07 -3.62 -22.18
CA LYS A 20 14.77 -2.97 -23.29
C LYS A 20 15.96 -2.10 -22.87
N ASP A 21 15.86 -1.42 -21.73
CA ASP A 21 16.91 -0.54 -21.19
C ASP A 21 17.90 -1.29 -20.29
N SER A 22 17.67 -2.59 -20.06
CA SER A 22 18.60 -3.43 -19.31
C SER A 22 19.97 -3.50 -19.98
N ALA A 23 21.01 -3.57 -19.15
CA ALA A 23 22.39 -3.66 -19.60
C ALA A 23 22.58 -4.84 -20.58
N LYS A 24 23.28 -4.57 -21.69
CA LYS A 24 23.53 -5.56 -22.74
C LYS A 24 24.67 -6.50 -22.34
N ILE A 25 24.53 -7.78 -22.67
CA ILE A 25 25.58 -8.77 -22.42
C ILE A 25 26.66 -8.67 -23.49
N ILE A 26 27.91 -8.55 -23.04
CA ILE A 26 29.10 -8.59 -23.87
C ILE A 26 29.39 -10.06 -24.20
N GLN A 27 29.39 -10.36 -25.49
CA GLN A 27 29.79 -11.68 -25.98
C GLN A 27 31.31 -11.79 -25.90
N HIS A 28 31.78 -12.81 -25.18
CA HIS A 28 33.19 -13.07 -24.95
C HIS A 28 33.52 -14.50 -25.38
N ASN A 29 34.69 -14.72 -25.97
CA ASN A 29 35.01 -15.98 -26.65
C ASN A 29 36.21 -16.70 -26.00
N GLY A 30 36.21 -16.76 -24.66
CA GLY A 30 37.24 -17.47 -23.87
C GLY A 30 38.62 -16.80 -23.83
N THR A 31 38.81 -15.63 -24.44
CA THR A 31 40.08 -14.89 -24.45
C THR A 31 40.34 -14.07 -23.19
N ASP A 32 39.32 -13.91 -22.35
CA ASP A 32 39.31 -12.90 -21.27
C ASP A 32 39.54 -13.53 -19.88
N GLY A 33 40.17 -14.73 -19.85
CA GLY A 33 40.46 -15.44 -18.59
C GLY A 33 39.29 -16.20 -17.98
N PHE A 34 38.19 -16.36 -18.73
CA PHE A 34 37.03 -17.17 -18.31
C PHE A 34 37.26 -18.65 -18.59
N ASN A 35 36.91 -19.51 -17.63
CA ASN A 35 36.95 -20.96 -17.80
C ASN A 35 35.65 -21.44 -18.47
N THR A 36 35.73 -21.69 -19.77
CA THR A 36 34.60 -22.07 -20.63
C THR A 36 34.11 -23.51 -20.40
N THR A 37 34.88 -24.34 -19.71
CA THR A 37 34.56 -25.74 -19.39
C THR A 37 33.62 -25.91 -18.19
N ILE A 38 33.24 -24.81 -17.52
CA ILE A 38 32.35 -24.83 -16.37
C ILE A 38 30.90 -25.10 -16.79
N SER A 39 30.17 -25.83 -15.95
CA SER A 39 28.74 -26.09 -16.13
C SER A 39 27.96 -24.78 -16.30
N ASN A 40 26.96 -24.79 -17.18
CA ASN A 40 26.08 -23.65 -17.46
C ASN A 40 26.73 -22.42 -18.12
N TYR A 41 28.05 -22.43 -18.39
CA TYR A 41 28.72 -21.33 -19.08
C TYR A 41 28.07 -21.02 -20.44
N GLY A 42 27.88 -22.05 -21.29
CA GLY A 42 27.22 -21.88 -22.59
C GLY A 42 25.72 -21.55 -22.50
N ALA A 43 25.06 -21.89 -21.39
CA ALA A 43 23.66 -21.53 -21.16
C ALA A 43 23.53 -20.04 -20.82
N CYS A 44 24.36 -19.54 -19.90
CA CYS A 44 24.39 -18.14 -19.49
C CYS A 44 24.81 -17.21 -20.64
N GLN A 45 25.77 -17.63 -21.47
CA GLN A 45 26.26 -16.82 -22.60
C GLN A 45 25.20 -16.59 -23.69
N LYS A 46 24.16 -17.44 -23.77
CA LYS A 46 23.09 -17.33 -24.77
C LYS A 46 22.22 -16.08 -24.57
N TYR A 47 22.16 -15.55 -23.36
CA TYR A 47 21.34 -14.39 -23.05
C TYR A 47 21.93 -13.10 -23.63
N SER A 48 21.06 -12.20 -24.10
CA SER A 48 21.48 -10.94 -24.72
C SER A 48 21.50 -9.75 -23.76
N ASN A 49 20.72 -9.78 -22.69
CA ASN A 49 20.55 -8.69 -21.73
C ASN A 49 20.54 -9.23 -20.29
N CYS A 50 20.85 -8.36 -19.32
CA CYS A 50 20.86 -8.68 -17.89
C CYS A 50 19.55 -9.32 -17.40
N ASP A 51 18.39 -8.77 -17.78
CA ASP A 51 17.06 -9.24 -17.33
C ASP A 51 16.83 -10.74 -17.62
N TYR A 52 17.16 -11.19 -18.83
CA TYR A 52 17.07 -12.60 -19.20
C TYR A 52 18.12 -13.47 -18.49
N CYS A 53 19.29 -12.91 -18.19
CA CYS A 53 20.36 -13.62 -17.50
C CYS A 53 20.01 -13.91 -16.04
N VAL A 54 19.58 -12.90 -15.28
CA VAL A 54 19.27 -13.04 -13.85
C VAL A 54 17.94 -13.77 -13.58
N THR A 55 17.16 -14.02 -14.63
CA THR A 55 15.95 -14.86 -14.55
C THR A 55 16.31 -16.35 -14.44
N ASP A 56 17.48 -16.75 -14.92
CA ASP A 56 17.98 -18.12 -14.79
C ASP A 56 18.66 -18.30 -13.42
N PRO A 57 18.23 -19.24 -12.57
CA PRO A 57 18.81 -19.43 -11.24
C PRO A 57 20.28 -19.86 -11.26
N ASN A 58 20.80 -20.32 -12.40
CA ASN A 58 22.19 -20.76 -12.54
C ASN A 58 23.12 -19.64 -13.04
N CYS A 59 22.58 -18.46 -13.37
CA CYS A 59 23.31 -17.37 -13.98
C CYS A 59 23.15 -16.08 -13.17
N GLY A 60 24.12 -15.19 -13.31
CA GLY A 60 24.08 -13.86 -12.71
C GLY A 60 24.87 -12.87 -13.54
N PHE A 61 24.68 -11.59 -13.23
CA PHE A 61 25.24 -10.48 -14.00
C PHE A 61 26.45 -9.89 -13.28
N CYS A 62 27.55 -9.73 -14.01
CA CYS A 62 28.79 -9.13 -13.54
C CYS A 62 29.10 -7.92 -14.41
N ALA A 63 29.17 -6.73 -13.82
CA ALA A 63 29.46 -5.52 -14.58
C ALA A 63 30.45 -4.62 -13.88
N LEU A 64 31.10 -3.77 -14.68
CA LEU A 64 31.93 -2.71 -14.17
C LEU A 64 31.06 -1.68 -13.44
N GLU A 65 31.45 -1.25 -12.25
CA GLU A 65 30.65 -0.31 -11.43
C GLU A 65 30.25 0.96 -12.22
N SER A 66 31.17 1.48 -13.04
CA SER A 66 30.92 2.66 -13.89
C SER A 66 29.96 2.42 -15.06
N ASP A 67 29.79 1.17 -15.51
CA ASP A 67 29.00 0.79 -16.69
C ASP A 67 27.90 -0.24 -16.39
N LYS A 68 27.56 -0.46 -15.11
CA LYS A 68 26.57 -1.45 -14.67
C LYS A 68 25.17 -1.30 -15.26
N MET A 69 24.83 -0.10 -15.76
CA MET A 69 23.58 0.17 -16.47
C MET A 69 23.67 0.05 -18.00
N LYS A 70 24.88 -0.11 -18.56
CA LYS A 70 25.08 -0.15 -20.02
C LYS A 70 25.40 -1.56 -20.51
N GLN A 71 26.38 -2.20 -19.87
CA GLN A 71 26.89 -3.48 -20.33
C GLN A 71 27.58 -4.29 -19.23
N GLY A 72 27.64 -5.60 -19.43
CA GLY A 72 28.34 -6.52 -18.52
C GLY A 72 28.37 -7.94 -19.07
N TYR A 73 28.71 -8.88 -18.21
CA TYR A 73 28.87 -10.30 -18.52
C TYR A 73 27.80 -11.11 -17.80
N CYS A 74 27.25 -12.12 -18.48
CA CYS A 74 26.39 -13.12 -17.86
C CYS A 74 27.22 -14.37 -17.55
N LEU A 75 27.34 -14.72 -16.28
CA LEU A 75 28.27 -15.74 -15.79
C LEU A 75 27.53 -16.72 -14.87
N PRO A 76 27.98 -17.98 -14.77
CA PRO A 76 27.37 -18.95 -13.88
C PRO A 76 27.58 -18.57 -12.41
N VAL A 77 26.53 -18.69 -11.59
CA VAL A 77 26.58 -18.44 -10.14
C VAL A 77 27.53 -19.42 -9.46
N ASN A 78 28.18 -19.00 -8.37
CA ASN A 78 29.01 -19.88 -7.56
C ASN A 78 28.16 -20.83 -6.70
N THR A 79 28.63 -22.06 -6.47
CA THR A 79 27.91 -23.06 -5.66
C THR A 79 27.89 -22.75 -4.17
N ASP A 80 28.94 -22.13 -3.65
CA ASP A 80 29.10 -21.84 -2.23
C ASP A 80 28.49 -20.48 -1.86
N ASN A 81 28.69 -19.48 -2.73
CA ASN A 81 28.29 -18.09 -2.50
C ASN A 81 27.60 -17.50 -3.75
N PRO A 82 26.39 -17.97 -4.11
CA PRO A 82 25.71 -17.55 -5.34
C PRO A 82 25.36 -16.06 -5.37
N ASP A 83 25.10 -15.45 -4.21
CA ASP A 83 24.68 -14.05 -4.10
C ASP A 83 25.83 -13.05 -4.18
N THR A 84 27.08 -13.49 -4.02
CA THR A 84 28.25 -12.56 -3.96
C THR A 84 29.29 -12.79 -5.05
N ARG A 85 29.33 -13.98 -5.66
CA ARG A 85 30.33 -14.27 -6.69
C ARG A 85 29.83 -15.23 -7.77
N SER A 86 30.52 -15.17 -8.91
CA SER A 86 30.40 -16.11 -10.03
C SER A 86 31.40 -17.27 -9.89
N THR A 87 31.20 -18.35 -10.64
CA THR A 87 32.16 -19.46 -10.68
C THR A 87 33.40 -19.11 -11.52
N THR A 88 33.30 -18.15 -12.45
CA THR A 88 34.42 -17.74 -13.31
C THR A 88 34.33 -16.30 -13.74
N GLY A 89 35.47 -15.65 -13.93
CA GLY A 89 35.56 -14.33 -14.53
C GLY A 89 35.91 -13.21 -13.56
N TYR A 90 35.57 -11.98 -13.96
CA TYR A 90 35.90 -10.79 -13.17
C TYR A 90 35.16 -10.70 -11.83
N CYS A 91 34.06 -11.44 -11.67
CA CYS A 91 33.33 -11.52 -10.40
C CYS A 91 33.51 -12.88 -9.71
N SER A 92 34.62 -13.62 -9.93
CA SER A 92 34.81 -14.95 -9.31
C SER A 92 35.69 -14.95 -8.07
N ASN A 93 36.57 -13.96 -7.91
CA ASN A 93 37.51 -13.91 -6.80
C ASN A 93 36.81 -13.43 -5.53
N ALA A 94 37.09 -14.05 -4.38
CA ALA A 94 36.55 -13.55 -3.12
C ALA A 94 37.23 -12.23 -2.74
N THR A 95 36.43 -11.20 -2.44
CA THR A 95 36.86 -9.97 -1.76
C THR A 95 37.08 -10.28 -0.27
N SER A 96 37.69 -9.36 0.48
CA SER A 96 38.06 -9.55 1.89
C SER A 96 36.90 -9.84 2.86
N SER A 97 35.65 -9.85 2.40
CA SER A 97 34.46 -10.27 3.13
C SER A 97 33.52 -11.10 2.24
N ASP A 98 33.04 -12.24 2.76
CA ASP A 98 32.12 -13.14 2.03
C ASP A 98 30.75 -12.53 1.72
N THR A 99 30.42 -11.38 2.35
CA THR A 99 29.19 -10.62 2.15
C THR A 99 29.32 -9.50 1.11
N ASP A 100 30.52 -9.24 0.61
CA ASP A 100 30.76 -8.16 -0.36
C ASP A 100 30.51 -8.66 -1.79
N THR A 101 29.73 -7.91 -2.56
CA THR A 101 29.43 -8.19 -3.98
C THR A 101 30.39 -7.44 -4.92
N THR A 102 31.30 -6.64 -4.36
CA THR A 102 32.27 -5.82 -5.10
C THR A 102 33.57 -6.59 -5.28
N HIS A 103 34.07 -6.67 -6.50
CA HIS A 103 35.27 -7.42 -6.89
C HIS A 103 36.32 -6.45 -7.43
N HIS A 104 37.48 -6.39 -6.80
CA HIS A 104 38.58 -5.53 -7.23
C HIS A 104 39.62 -6.33 -8.03
N ILE A 105 39.81 -5.97 -9.30
CA ILE A 105 40.80 -6.61 -10.17
C ILE A 105 41.68 -5.54 -10.78
N ASN A 106 42.98 -5.55 -10.43
CA ASN A 106 43.96 -4.59 -10.94
C ASN A 106 43.53 -3.11 -10.77
N GLY A 107 42.80 -2.79 -9.69
CA GLY A 107 42.30 -1.43 -9.40
C GLY A 107 40.97 -1.08 -10.10
N ILE A 108 40.32 -2.04 -10.76
CA ILE A 108 39.02 -1.89 -11.41
C ILE A 108 37.95 -2.59 -10.56
N GLU A 109 36.81 -1.93 -10.33
CA GLU A 109 35.72 -2.43 -9.48
C GLU A 109 34.60 -3.04 -10.31
N TYR A 110 34.31 -4.31 -10.08
CA TYR A 110 33.20 -5.03 -10.67
C TYR A 110 32.15 -5.32 -9.61
N GLU A 111 30.87 -5.18 -9.94
CA GLU A 111 29.76 -5.51 -9.06
C GLU A 111 29.06 -6.77 -9.57
N TRP A 112 28.78 -7.70 -8.65
CA TRP A 112 27.98 -8.89 -8.90
C TRP A 112 26.52 -8.67 -8.53
N ALA A 113 25.61 -9.04 -9.42
CA ALA A 113 24.17 -9.02 -9.22
C ALA A 113 23.53 -10.32 -9.71
N GLY A 114 23.18 -11.21 -8.78
CA GLY A 114 22.60 -12.52 -9.10
C GLY A 114 21.10 -12.51 -9.40
N THR A 115 20.35 -11.48 -8.96
CA THR A 115 18.88 -11.52 -8.94
C THR A 115 18.19 -10.26 -9.48
N TYR A 116 18.95 -9.20 -9.77
CA TYR A 116 18.40 -7.93 -10.21
C TYR A 116 19.33 -7.21 -11.17
N CYS A 117 18.78 -6.24 -11.90
CA CYS A 117 19.51 -5.44 -12.88
C CYS A 117 19.34 -3.96 -12.56
N TYR A 118 20.44 -3.21 -12.62
CA TYR A 118 20.40 -1.76 -12.51
C TYR A 118 19.88 -1.15 -13.82
N THR A 119 18.75 -0.45 -13.75
CA THR A 119 18.19 0.32 -14.86
C THR A 119 17.75 1.69 -14.38
N LYS A 120 17.60 2.65 -15.31
CA LYS A 120 17.08 3.98 -14.97
C LYS A 120 15.58 3.96 -14.60
N TYR A 121 14.88 2.89 -14.96
CA TYR A 121 13.43 2.79 -14.89
C TYR A 121 12.91 1.88 -13.77
N THR A 122 13.78 1.35 -12.90
CA THR A 122 13.40 0.50 -11.75
C THR A 122 12.37 1.16 -10.83
N MET A 123 12.37 2.49 -10.74
CA MET A 123 11.44 3.26 -9.92
C MET A 123 10.06 3.46 -10.56
N PHE A 124 9.94 3.32 -11.87
CA PHE A 124 8.69 3.53 -12.60
C PHE A 124 7.55 2.60 -12.15
N PRO A 125 7.71 1.26 -12.06
CA PRO A 125 6.63 0.39 -11.59
C PRO A 125 6.19 0.69 -10.15
N ILE A 126 7.14 1.09 -9.28
CA ILE A 126 6.85 1.45 -7.89
C ILE A 126 5.99 2.72 -7.84
N ILE A 127 6.36 3.75 -8.60
CA ILE A 127 5.60 5.01 -8.66
C ILE A 127 4.18 4.76 -9.18
N VAL A 128 4.04 3.97 -10.24
CA VAL A 128 2.72 3.62 -10.80
C VAL A 128 1.88 2.84 -9.79
N ALA A 129 2.47 1.92 -9.04
CA ALA A 129 1.77 1.18 -7.99
C ALA A 129 1.28 2.09 -6.86
N VAL A 130 2.11 3.02 -6.38
CA VAL A 130 1.73 3.97 -5.31
C VAL A 130 0.61 4.90 -5.78
N LEU A 131 0.71 5.44 -6.99
CA LEU A 131 -0.34 6.30 -7.57
C LEU A 131 -1.66 5.55 -7.75
N PHE A 132 -1.60 4.28 -8.17
CA PHE A 132 -2.79 3.43 -8.28
C PHE A 132 -3.49 3.25 -6.94
N ILE A 133 -2.73 2.93 -5.88
CA ILE A 133 -3.28 2.75 -4.53
C ILE A 133 -3.92 4.05 -4.02
N PHE A 134 -3.26 5.19 -4.21
CA PHE A 134 -3.78 6.48 -3.77
C PHE A 134 -5.07 6.88 -4.49
N CYS A 135 -5.11 6.71 -5.82
CA CYS A 135 -6.31 6.97 -6.62
C CYS A 135 -7.47 6.04 -6.22
N TYR A 136 -7.17 4.76 -5.99
CA TYR A 136 -8.16 3.79 -5.53
C TYR A 136 -8.74 4.17 -4.16
N ALA A 137 -7.87 4.52 -3.21
CA ALA A 137 -8.28 4.96 -1.88
C ALA A 137 -9.23 6.16 -1.98
N ILE A 138 -8.81 7.24 -2.66
CA ILE A 138 -9.64 8.42 -2.88
C ILE A 138 -10.99 8.06 -3.51
N GLY A 139 -10.98 7.28 -4.60
CA GLY A 139 -12.19 6.87 -5.29
C GLY A 139 -13.20 6.16 -4.38
N SER A 140 -12.73 5.30 -3.48
CA SER A 140 -13.60 4.58 -2.55
C SER A 140 -14.28 5.51 -1.53
N TYR A 141 -13.58 6.51 -1.01
CA TYR A 141 -14.14 7.46 -0.05
C TYR A 141 -15.24 8.33 -0.68
N PHE A 142 -15.05 8.81 -1.91
CA PHE A 142 -16.05 9.61 -2.60
C PHE A 142 -17.32 8.82 -2.93
N LEU A 143 -17.19 7.54 -3.32
CA LEU A 143 -18.36 6.68 -3.55
C LEU A 143 -19.15 6.43 -2.27
N TYR A 144 -18.46 6.16 -1.17
CA TYR A 144 -19.11 5.97 0.13
C TYR A 144 -19.82 7.24 0.60
N ALA A 145 -19.16 8.41 0.53
CA ALA A 145 -19.75 9.69 0.88
C ALA A 145 -20.97 10.05 0.01
N GLY A 146 -20.91 9.75 -1.30
CA GLY A 146 -22.05 9.95 -2.19
C GLY A 146 -23.24 9.04 -1.82
N LEU A 147 -22.98 7.77 -1.53
CA LEU A 147 -24.02 6.81 -1.17
C LEU A 147 -24.69 7.16 0.17
N THR A 148 -23.91 7.58 1.18
CA THR A 148 -24.47 8.02 2.47
C THR A 148 -25.29 9.29 2.33
N PHE A 149 -24.84 10.25 1.51
CA PHE A 149 -25.60 11.47 1.24
C PHE A 149 -26.93 11.18 0.52
N VAL A 150 -26.92 10.33 -0.51
CA VAL A 150 -28.14 9.91 -1.21
C VAL A 150 -29.08 9.16 -0.27
N GLY A 151 -28.56 8.24 0.55
CA GLY A 151 -29.34 7.53 1.56
C GLY A 151 -29.99 8.49 2.57
N LEU A 152 -29.26 9.51 3.01
CA LEU A 152 -29.77 10.56 3.89
C LEU A 152 -30.88 11.38 3.22
N LEU A 153 -30.72 11.77 1.96
CA LEU A 153 -31.76 12.49 1.22
C LEU A 153 -33.03 11.65 1.05
N ILE A 154 -32.88 10.36 0.72
CA ILE A 154 -34.01 9.43 0.62
C ILE A 154 -34.70 9.31 1.97
N PHE A 155 -33.97 9.12 3.07
CA PHE A 155 -34.53 9.05 4.42
C PHE A 155 -35.31 10.32 4.78
N ILE A 156 -34.73 11.50 4.51
CA ILE A 156 -35.39 12.80 4.76
C ILE A 156 -36.66 12.98 3.92
N PHE A 157 -36.68 12.49 2.68
CA PHE A 157 -37.80 12.68 1.76
C PHE A 157 -38.91 11.63 1.93
N PHE A 158 -38.56 10.36 2.07
CA PHE A 158 -39.50 9.25 2.22
C PHE A 158 -40.02 9.08 3.64
N ILE A 159 -39.32 9.62 4.64
CA ILE A 159 -39.79 9.68 6.02
C ILE A 159 -40.04 11.15 6.39
N PRO A 160 -41.04 11.81 5.79
CA PRO A 160 -41.46 13.15 6.21
C PRO A 160 -42.09 13.13 7.62
N GLU A 161 -42.42 11.94 8.12
CA GLU A 161 -43.06 11.69 9.41
C GLU A 161 -42.21 12.02 10.65
N THR A 162 -40.89 12.20 10.50
CA THR A 162 -40.04 12.65 11.62
C THR A 162 -39.85 14.16 11.67
N LYS A 163 -40.41 14.93 10.72
CA LYS A 163 -40.28 16.39 10.67
C LYS A 163 -41.28 17.17 11.54
N GLY A 164 -42.21 16.49 12.21
CA GLY A 164 -43.38 17.14 12.80
C GLY A 164 -43.68 16.84 14.27
N LEU A 165 -42.95 15.95 14.94
CA LEU A 165 -43.30 15.54 16.30
C LEU A 165 -42.25 15.99 17.31
N ASN A 166 -42.63 16.95 18.15
CA ASN A 166 -41.87 17.37 19.33
C ASN A 166 -41.74 16.17 20.27
N LEU A 167 -40.59 15.99 20.94
CA LEU A 167 -40.36 14.85 21.85
C LEU A 167 -41.44 14.75 22.96
N ASP A 168 -42.15 15.83 23.24
CA ASP A 168 -43.23 15.92 24.23
C ASP A 168 -44.48 15.11 23.86
N GLU A 169 -44.77 14.87 22.56
CA GLU A 169 -46.01 14.20 22.12
C GLU A 169 -45.85 12.66 22.07
N ILE A 170 -44.65 12.16 21.76
CA ILE A 170 -44.32 10.72 21.81
C ILE A 170 -44.31 10.18 23.25
N GLU A 171 -43.85 10.96 24.23
CA GLU A 171 -43.86 10.55 25.65
C GLU A 171 -45.30 10.40 26.19
N MET A 172 -46.24 11.21 25.69
CA MET A 172 -47.67 11.12 26.04
C MET A 172 -48.39 9.91 25.42
N LEU A 173 -47.90 9.39 24.28
CA LEU A 173 -48.46 8.18 23.65
C LEU A 173 -47.96 6.87 24.30
N PHE A 174 -46.81 6.89 24.97
CA PHE A 174 -46.29 5.76 25.74
C PHE A 174 -46.70 5.77 27.22
N MET A 175 -47.38 6.81 27.70
CA MET A 175 -48.01 6.78 29.02
C MET A 175 -49.24 5.87 29.01
N SER A 176 -49.19 4.80 29.80
CA SER A 176 -50.37 4.00 30.11
C SER A 176 -51.43 4.87 30.79
N LYS A 177 -52.73 4.62 30.51
CA LYS A 177 -53.87 5.34 31.14
C LYS A 177 -53.78 5.39 32.67
N LYS A 178 -53.10 4.43 33.29
CA LYS A 178 -52.86 4.37 34.73
C LYS A 178 -51.89 5.45 35.21
N ASP A 179 -50.82 5.71 34.46
CA ASP A 179 -49.79 6.70 34.79
C ASP A 179 -50.27 8.12 34.50
N GLN A 180 -51.06 8.34 33.45
CA GLN A 180 -51.77 9.62 33.23
C GLN A 180 -52.68 9.99 34.42
N ARG A 181 -53.45 9.03 34.94
CA ARG A 181 -54.29 9.25 36.14
C ARG A 181 -53.44 9.56 37.37
N ARG A 182 -52.32 8.86 37.56
CA ARG A 182 -51.41 9.06 38.68
C ARG A 182 -50.75 10.44 38.64
N MET A 183 -50.32 10.88 37.46
CA MET A 183 -49.76 12.22 37.25
C MET A 183 -50.80 13.33 37.50
N SER A 184 -52.05 13.14 37.07
CA SER A 184 -53.14 14.09 37.39
C SER A 184 -53.48 14.17 38.88
N MET A 185 -53.37 13.04 39.61
CA MET A 185 -53.59 13.01 41.06
C MET A 185 -52.41 13.65 41.80
N LEU A 186 -51.18 13.36 41.40
CA LEU A 186 -49.99 14.00 41.96
C LEU A 186 -50.03 15.51 41.74
N ARG A 187 -50.34 15.97 40.52
CA ARG A 187 -50.48 17.39 40.21
C ARG A 187 -51.56 18.05 41.08
N ARG A 188 -52.71 17.41 41.25
CA ARG A 188 -53.79 17.92 42.12
C ARG A 188 -53.35 18.00 43.58
N ASN A 189 -52.58 17.02 44.07
CA ASN A 189 -52.04 17.03 45.43
C ASN A 189 -50.93 18.07 45.61
N THR A 190 -50.04 18.27 44.63
CA THR A 190 -49.01 19.32 44.69
C THR A 190 -49.66 20.71 44.72
N PHE A 191 -50.72 20.95 43.93
CA PHE A 191 -51.50 22.19 44.01
C PHE A 191 -52.21 22.37 45.35
N SER A 192 -52.71 21.30 45.97
CA SER A 192 -53.29 21.37 47.32
C SER A 192 -52.23 21.71 48.36
N ASN A 193 -51.07 21.06 48.31
CA ASN A 193 -49.95 21.30 49.23
C ASN A 193 -49.36 22.71 49.07
N GLU A 194 -49.31 23.23 47.85
CA GLU A 194 -48.82 24.60 47.58
C GLU A 194 -49.79 25.65 48.13
N LYS A 195 -51.10 25.39 48.06
CA LYS A 195 -52.13 26.22 48.72
C LYS A 195 -52.03 26.15 50.24
N GLU A 196 -51.81 24.98 50.84
CA GLU A 196 -51.59 24.87 52.29
C GLU A 196 -50.30 25.58 52.73
N LYS A 197 -49.24 25.53 51.92
CA LYS A 197 -47.98 26.22 52.23
C LYS A 197 -48.13 27.75 52.17
N HIS A 198 -48.85 28.27 51.17
CA HIS A 198 -49.16 29.71 51.10
C HIS A 198 -50.09 30.17 52.23
N GLN A 199 -51.00 29.30 52.69
CA GLN A 199 -51.86 29.57 53.85
C GLN A 199 -51.02 29.62 55.15
N TYR A 200 -50.03 28.75 55.29
CA TYR A 200 -49.14 28.69 56.46
C TYR A 200 -48.19 29.90 56.53
N ASP A 201 -47.54 30.28 55.42
CA ASP A 201 -46.66 31.46 55.36
C ASP A 201 -47.41 32.76 55.67
N SER A 202 -48.69 32.86 55.25
CA SER A 202 -49.51 34.04 55.53
C SER A 202 -49.88 34.17 57.01
N SER A 203 -49.98 33.06 57.76
CA SER A 203 -50.27 33.09 59.21
C SER A 203 -49.05 33.36 60.09
N THR A 204 -47.83 33.10 59.61
CA THR A 204 -46.58 33.37 60.36
C THR A 204 -46.08 34.81 60.23
N LEU A 205 -46.66 35.62 59.33
CA LEU A 205 -46.32 37.03 59.14
C LEU A 205 -47.19 38.00 59.95
N GLU A 206 -48.21 37.51 60.66
CA GLU A 206 -49.06 38.31 61.56
C GLU A 206 -48.62 38.28 63.04
N ASP A 207 -47.57 37.53 63.37
CA ASP A 207 -47.08 37.33 64.74
C ASP A 207 -45.65 37.87 65.02
N ASP A 208 -45.12 38.77 64.16
CA ASP A 208 -43.89 39.58 64.41
C ASP A 208 -44.14 41.08 64.26
#